data_AF-A0AA86JFR0-F1
#
_entry.id   AF-A0AA86JFR0-F1
#
_cell.length_a   1.000
_cell.length_b   1.000
_cell.length_c   1.000
_cell.angle_alpha   90.00
_cell.angle_beta   90.00
_cell.angle_gamma   90.00
#
_symmetry.space_group_name_H-M   'P 1'
#
loop_
_entity.id
_entity.type
_entity.pdbx_description
1 polymer ?
#
loop_
_entity_poly.entity_id
_entity_poly.type
_entity_poly.pdbx_seq_one_letter_code
_entity_poly.pdbx_strand_id
1 'polypeptide(L)'
;MYDEIIKKLELIKDDDSPIEIRLYDHKNSRVAYKRLTYKEFLNIAAVLSVIKWMDIGGKQMDIKEFQNKSTRTINNDLTTEQLISNMCMGISGETGEVIDIIKKYLYQGHELNKEHVTEELGDVMFYITNLATLLGIDMQDVLQNNVDKLLKRYPNGFEKEKSVNR
;
A
#
# COMPACT_ATOMS: atom_id res chain seq x y z
N MET A 1 -8.50 -5.49 13.97
CA MET A 1 -7.11 -5.56 14.47
C MET A 1 -6.98 -5.02 15.89
N TYR A 2 -7.43 -3.79 16.21
CA TYR A 2 -7.43 -3.27 17.59
C TYR A 2 -8.26 -4.14 18.55
N ASP A 3 -9.50 -4.43 18.19
CA ASP A 3 -10.41 -5.26 19.00
C ASP A 3 -9.92 -6.70 19.18
N GLU A 4 -9.16 -7.20 18.20
CA GLU A 4 -8.62 -8.57 18.21
C GLU A 4 -7.38 -8.68 19.11
N ILE A 5 -6.57 -7.62 19.18
CA ILE A 5 -5.44 -7.51 20.11
C ILE A 5 -5.98 -7.38 21.55
N ILE A 6 -6.99 -6.54 21.77
CA ILE A 6 -7.64 -6.38 23.08
C ILE A 6 -8.22 -7.72 23.56
N LYS A 7 -8.97 -8.43 22.71
CA LYS A 7 -9.56 -9.73 23.04
C LYS A 7 -8.51 -10.81 23.36
N LYS A 8 -7.35 -10.78 22.70
CA LYS A 8 -6.22 -11.69 22.99
C LYS A 8 -5.48 -11.31 24.28
N LEU A 9 -5.43 -10.02 24.62
CA LEU A 9 -4.84 -9.52 25.87
C LEU A 9 -5.77 -9.75 27.07
N GLU A 10 -7.09 -9.68 26.90
CA GLU A 10 -8.10 -9.96 27.96
C GLU A 10 -8.13 -11.44 28.39
N LEU A 11 -7.60 -12.35 27.56
CA LEU A 11 -7.45 -13.77 27.88
C LEU A 11 -6.28 -14.05 28.83
N ILE A 12 -5.36 -13.10 29.01
CA ILE A 12 -4.26 -13.17 29.98
C ILE A 12 -4.81 -12.69 31.33
N LYS A 13 -5.44 -13.60 32.07
CA LYS A 13 -6.18 -13.30 33.31
C LYS A 13 -5.33 -13.18 34.58
N ASP A 14 -4.01 -13.27 34.47
CA ASP A 14 -3.12 -13.25 35.64
C ASP A 14 -2.39 -11.90 35.70
N ASP A 15 -2.88 -11.00 36.56
CA ASP A 15 -2.49 -9.58 36.65
C ASP A 15 -0.99 -9.40 36.98
N ASP A 16 -0.37 -10.43 37.57
CA ASP A 16 1.04 -10.45 37.99
C ASP A 16 2.00 -11.15 37.01
N SER A 17 1.52 -11.73 35.91
CA SER A 17 2.39 -12.37 34.93
C SER A 17 3.24 -11.31 34.19
N PRO A 18 4.58 -11.34 34.31
CA PRO A 18 5.43 -10.30 33.73
C PRO A 18 5.44 -10.39 32.20
N ILE A 19 5.07 -9.30 31.53
CA ILE A 19 5.22 -9.13 30.10
C ILE A 19 6.61 -8.58 29.82
N GLU A 20 7.41 -9.28 29.01
CA GLU A 20 8.69 -8.78 28.55
C GLU A 20 8.53 -8.10 27.19
N ILE A 21 8.86 -6.80 27.13
CA ILE A 21 8.92 -6.04 25.87
C ILE A 21 10.37 -5.90 25.45
N ARG A 22 10.61 -6.07 24.14
CA ARG A 22 11.87 -5.77 23.47
C ARG A 22 11.70 -4.50 22.62
N LEU A 23 12.48 -3.46 22.93
CA LEU A 23 12.51 -2.21 22.17
C LEU A 23 13.77 -2.18 21.30
N TYR A 24 13.60 -1.86 20.02
CA TYR A 24 14.70 -1.76 19.06
C TYR A 24 14.88 -0.31 18.61
N ASP A 25 16.09 0.21 18.77
CA ASP A 25 16.53 1.45 18.15
C ASP A 25 17.23 1.12 16.83
N HIS A 26 16.50 1.28 15.72
CA HIS A 26 17.02 1.01 14.37
C HIS A 26 18.17 1.95 13.98
N LYS A 27 18.21 3.18 14.50
CA LYS A 27 19.22 4.18 14.11
C LYS A 27 20.58 3.86 14.72
N ASN A 28 20.59 3.37 15.96
CA ASN A 28 21.82 3.05 16.69
C ASN A 28 22.09 1.55 16.82
N SER A 29 21.25 0.69 16.24
CA SER A 29 21.33 -0.78 16.36
C SER A 29 21.36 -1.26 17.82
N ARG A 30 20.55 -0.63 18.68
CA ARG A 30 20.49 -0.97 20.11
C ARG A 30 19.19 -1.69 20.45
N VAL A 31 19.28 -2.56 21.44
CA VAL A 31 18.12 -3.30 21.98
C VAL A 31 18.03 -3.05 23.47
N ALA A 32 16.85 -2.70 23.94
CA ALA A 32 16.53 -2.62 25.36
C ALA A 32 15.42 -3.62 25.72
N TYR A 33 15.52 -4.19 26.91
CA TYR A 33 14.53 -5.12 27.46
C TYR A 33 13.90 -4.49 28.69
N LYS A 34 12.59 -4.63 28.82
CA LYS A 34 11.87 -4.21 30.02
C LYS A 34 10.77 -5.20 30.35
N ARG A 35 10.74 -5.65 31.61
CA ARG A 35 9.62 -6.40 32.17
C ARG A 35 8.60 -5.43 32.75
N LEU A 36 7.34 -5.68 32.45
CA LEU A 36 6.20 -4.87 32.86
C LEU A 36 5.12 -5.78 33.44
N THR A 37 4.36 -5.24 34.38
CA THR A 37 3.07 -5.80 34.76
C THR A 37 2.06 -5.65 33.61
N TYR A 38 0.98 -6.42 33.64
CA TYR A 38 -0.11 -6.32 32.67
C TYR A 38 -0.70 -4.89 32.62
N LYS A 39 -0.90 -4.29 33.79
CA LYS A 39 -1.41 -2.91 33.93
C LYS A 39 -0.46 -1.85 33.35
N GLU A 40 0.85 -1.99 33.55
CA GLU A 40 1.84 -1.09 32.96
C GLU A 40 1.89 -1.23 31.44
N PHE A 41 1.80 -2.46 30.92
CA PHE A 41 1.70 -2.71 29.49
C PHE A 41 0.48 -2.02 28.88
N LEU A 42 -0.70 -2.16 29.48
CA LEU A 42 -1.93 -1.54 28.98
C LEU A 42 -1.88 -0.01 29.01
N ASN A 43 -1.30 0.59 30.05
CA ASN A 43 -1.11 2.05 30.10
C ASN A 43 -0.19 2.55 28.99
N ILE A 44 0.91 1.84 28.71
CA ILE A 44 1.80 2.15 27.60
C ILE A 44 1.08 1.94 26.25
N ALA A 45 0.36 0.83 26.08
CA ALA A 45 -0.38 0.53 24.86
C ALA A 45 -1.47 1.58 24.59
N ALA A 46 -2.16 2.08 25.62
CA ALA A 46 -3.12 3.17 25.51
C ALA A 46 -2.45 4.47 25.04
N VAL A 47 -1.33 4.85 25.65
CA VAL A 47 -0.54 6.03 25.22
C VAL A 47 -0.02 5.84 23.80
N LEU A 48 0.50 4.66 23.45
CA LEU A 48 0.97 4.34 22.10
C LEU A 48 -0.17 4.29 21.08
N SER A 49 -1.37 3.89 21.47
CA SER A 49 -2.55 3.90 20.61
C SER A 49 -2.97 5.32 20.24
N VAL A 50 -2.75 6.28 21.15
CA VAL A 50 -2.92 7.72 20.91
C VAL A 50 -1.75 8.28 20.11
N ILE A 51 -0.50 7.87 20.40
CA ILE A 51 0.70 8.24 19.63
C ILE A 51 0.65 7.68 18.20
N LYS A 52 -0.04 6.56 17.96
CA LYS A 52 -0.30 6.04 16.61
C LYS A 52 -1.03 7.05 15.72
N TRP A 53 -1.73 8.03 16.31
CA TRP A 53 -2.34 9.18 15.62
C TRP A 53 -1.44 10.44 15.63
N MET A 54 -0.50 10.55 16.58
CA MET A 54 0.51 11.61 16.59
C MET A 54 1.71 11.18 15.75
N ASP A 55 1.50 11.30 14.44
CA ASP A 55 2.44 11.22 13.33
C ASP A 55 3.92 11.45 13.70
N ILE A 56 4.69 10.36 13.87
CA ILE A 56 6.17 10.37 13.89
C ILE A 56 6.72 9.78 12.56
N GLY A 57 5.90 9.77 11.51
CA GLY A 57 6.25 9.23 10.19
C GLY A 57 5.09 9.50 9.25
N GLY A 58 5.19 10.65 8.57
CA GLY A 58 4.11 11.32 7.83
C GLY A 58 3.01 10.38 7.34
N LYS A 59 1.74 10.66 7.69
CA LYS A 59 0.58 9.87 7.25
C LYS A 59 0.74 9.40 5.79
N GLN A 60 1.01 8.11 5.61
CA GLN A 60 1.15 7.51 4.28
C GLN A 60 -0.20 7.60 3.56
N MET A 61 -0.20 8.08 2.32
CA MET A 61 -1.40 8.28 1.52
C MET A 61 -2.05 6.94 1.19
N ASP A 62 -3.37 6.81 1.41
CA ASP A 62 -4.13 5.64 0.94
C ASP A 62 -4.62 5.83 -0.51
N ILE A 63 -5.09 4.74 -1.14
CA ILE A 63 -5.50 4.76 -2.56
C ILE A 63 -6.67 5.71 -2.82
N LYS A 64 -7.57 5.88 -1.85
CA LYS A 64 -8.73 6.76 -1.98
C LYS A 64 -8.32 8.22 -1.86
N GLU A 65 -7.39 8.52 -0.96
CA GLU A 65 -6.76 9.83 -0.83
C GLU A 65 -5.97 10.17 -2.10
N PHE A 66 -5.27 9.20 -2.69
CA PHE A 66 -4.61 9.36 -3.99
C PHE A 66 -5.62 9.67 -5.10
N GLN A 67 -6.69 8.87 -5.24
CA GLN A 67 -7.74 9.07 -6.24
C GLN A 67 -8.40 10.45 -6.15
N ASN A 68 -8.73 10.89 -4.94
CA ASN A 68 -9.32 12.21 -4.72
C ASN A 68 -8.35 13.35 -5.04
N LYS A 69 -7.05 13.19 -4.74
CA LYS A 69 -6.04 14.22 -5.01
C LYS A 69 -5.70 14.30 -6.50
N SER A 70 -5.55 13.16 -7.18
CA SER A 70 -5.17 13.11 -8.60
C SER A 70 -6.27 13.68 -9.50
N THR A 71 -7.55 13.45 -9.18
CA THR A 71 -8.66 14.00 -9.95
C THR A 71 -8.70 15.52 -9.99
N ARG A 72 -8.11 16.20 -9.01
CA ARG A 72 -8.04 17.66 -9.01
C ARG A 72 -7.13 18.25 -10.07
N THR A 73 -6.30 17.44 -10.73
CA THR A 73 -5.31 17.91 -11.71
C THR A 73 -5.66 17.58 -13.15
N ILE A 74 -6.86 17.02 -13.41
CA ILE A 74 -7.33 16.79 -14.77
C ILE A 74 -7.76 18.09 -15.45
N ASN A 75 -7.64 18.14 -16.78
CA ASN A 75 -8.02 19.31 -17.57
C ASN A 75 -9.55 19.38 -17.73
N ASN A 76 -10.20 20.28 -16.99
CA ASN A 76 -11.66 20.43 -17.01
C ASN A 76 -12.19 21.15 -18.26
N ASP A 77 -11.34 21.60 -19.18
CA ASP A 77 -11.75 22.22 -20.44
C ASP A 77 -12.14 21.20 -21.52
N LEU A 78 -11.90 19.91 -21.27
CA LEU A 78 -12.19 18.80 -22.19
C LEU A 78 -13.56 18.18 -21.94
N THR A 79 -14.17 17.61 -22.99
CA THR A 79 -15.37 16.78 -22.81
C THR A 79 -15.04 15.49 -22.05
N THR A 80 -16.05 14.85 -21.48
CA THR A 80 -15.89 13.55 -20.80
C THR A 80 -15.27 12.49 -21.72
N GLU A 81 -15.70 12.42 -22.99
CA GLU A 81 -15.15 11.48 -23.97
C GLU A 81 -13.68 11.78 -24.28
N GLN A 82 -13.32 13.05 -24.40
CA GLN A 82 -11.93 13.46 -24.60
C GLN A 82 -11.06 13.13 -23.39
N LEU A 83 -11.57 13.33 -22.17
CA LEU A 83 -10.89 12.95 -20.93
C LEU A 83 -10.68 11.45 -20.83
N ILE A 84 -11.72 10.64 -21.08
CA ILE A 84 -11.61 9.18 -21.08
C ILE A 84 -10.58 8.72 -22.11
N SER A 85 -10.65 9.26 -23.33
CA SER A 85 -9.67 8.97 -24.39
C SER A 85 -8.25 9.33 -23.96
N ASN A 86 -8.06 10.52 -23.37
CA ASN A 86 -6.78 10.98 -22.85
C ASN A 86 -6.24 10.03 -21.76
N MET A 87 -7.08 9.59 -20.83
CA MET A 87 -6.65 8.66 -19.79
C MET A 87 -6.22 7.31 -20.38
N CYS A 88 -6.97 6.76 -21.33
CA CYS A 88 -6.61 5.51 -22.00
C CYS A 88 -5.29 5.60 -22.77
N MET A 89 -5.07 6.71 -23.50
CA MET A 89 -3.81 6.94 -24.22
C MET A 89 -2.64 7.12 -23.26
N GLY A 90 -2.84 7.87 -22.16
CA GLY A 90 -1.85 8.05 -21.11
C GLY A 90 -1.39 6.72 -20.50
N ILE A 91 -2.31 5.82 -20.13
CA ILE A 91 -1.95 4.47 -19.64
C ILE A 91 -1.00 3.76 -20.61
N SER A 92 -1.29 3.83 -21.91
CA SER A 92 -0.44 3.21 -22.93
C SER A 92 0.92 3.89 -23.07
N GLY A 93 0.97 5.23 -22.98
CA GLY A 93 2.20 6.03 -23.07
C GLY A 93 3.17 5.67 -21.94
N GLU A 94 2.72 5.83 -20.70
CA GLU A 94 3.57 5.63 -19.52
C GLU A 94 3.96 4.16 -19.32
N THR A 95 3.09 3.22 -19.72
CA THR A 95 3.48 1.81 -19.78
C THR A 95 4.63 1.59 -20.79
N GLY A 96 4.63 2.32 -21.91
CA GLY A 96 5.71 2.31 -22.89
C GLY A 96 7.03 2.82 -22.33
N GLU A 97 6.99 3.83 -21.47
CA GLU A 97 8.16 4.38 -20.77
C GLU A 97 8.76 3.36 -19.79
N VAL A 98 7.92 2.71 -18.96
CA VAL A 98 8.34 1.58 -18.10
C VAL A 98 9.00 0.48 -18.94
N ILE A 99 8.40 0.11 -20.07
CA ILE A 99 8.95 -0.90 -20.98
C ILE A 99 10.32 -0.47 -21.51
N ASP A 100 10.50 0.78 -21.90
CA ASP A 100 11.76 1.28 -22.45
C ASP A 100 12.89 1.20 -21.41
N ILE A 101 12.61 1.57 -20.15
CA ILE A 101 13.58 1.46 -19.05
C ILE A 101 14.00 0.00 -18.83
N ILE A 102 13.03 -0.91 -18.73
CA ILE A 102 13.30 -2.35 -18.53
C ILE A 102 14.03 -2.96 -19.73
N LYS A 103 13.66 -2.57 -20.96
CA LYS A 103 14.33 -3.02 -22.19
C LYS A 103 15.80 -2.57 -22.22
N LYS A 104 16.08 -1.31 -21.87
CA LYS A 104 17.45 -0.76 -21.78
C LYS A 104 18.28 -1.55 -20.75
N TYR A 105 17.70 -1.83 -19.58
CA TYR A 105 18.34 -2.64 -18.55
C TYR A 105 18.66 -4.07 -19.02
N LEU A 106 17.66 -4.77 -19.58
CA LEU A 106 17.81 -6.19 -19.92
C LEU A 106 18.63 -6.45 -21.19
N TYR A 107 18.57 -5.56 -22.18
CA TYR A 107 19.07 -5.85 -23.53
C TYR A 107 20.13 -4.87 -24.04
N GLN A 108 20.40 -3.77 -23.33
CA GLN A 108 21.30 -2.72 -23.81
C GLN A 108 22.42 -2.40 -22.80
N GLY A 109 22.49 -3.13 -21.68
CA GLY A 109 23.60 -3.02 -20.71
C GLY A 109 23.54 -1.80 -19.79
N HIS A 110 22.39 -1.12 -19.71
CA HIS A 110 22.19 -0.01 -18.77
C HIS A 110 22.00 -0.54 -17.34
N GLU A 111 22.32 0.27 -16.33
CA GLU A 111 21.89 -0.01 -14.95
C GLU A 111 20.38 0.24 -14.80
N LEU A 112 19.72 -0.51 -13.92
CA LEU A 112 18.30 -0.33 -13.64
C LEU A 112 18.08 0.93 -12.81
N ASN A 113 17.56 1.98 -13.44
CA ASN A 113 17.12 3.19 -12.74
C ASN A 113 15.74 2.97 -12.09
N LYS A 114 15.74 2.57 -10.82
CA LYS A 114 14.50 2.30 -10.06
C LYS A 114 13.71 3.57 -9.72
N GLU A 115 14.37 4.72 -9.61
CA GLU A 115 13.72 6.00 -9.35
C GLU A 115 12.84 6.38 -10.54
N HIS A 116 13.40 6.31 -11.74
CA HIS A 116 12.65 6.55 -12.98
C HIS A 116 11.52 5.54 -13.18
N VAL A 117 11.74 4.25 -12.91
CA VAL A 117 10.64 3.26 -12.93
C VAL A 117 9.53 3.62 -11.93
N THR A 118 9.88 4.19 -10.78
CA THR A 118 8.88 4.58 -9.77
C THR A 118 8.06 5.79 -10.23
N GLU A 119 8.69 6.75 -10.91
CA GLU A 119 8.02 7.90 -11.53
C GLU A 119 7.01 7.42 -12.59
N GLU A 120 7.46 6.61 -13.56
CA GLU A 120 6.60 6.11 -14.64
C GLU A 120 5.45 5.23 -14.13
N LEU A 121 5.69 4.40 -13.10
CA LEU A 121 4.62 3.64 -12.45
C LEU A 121 3.61 4.56 -11.75
N GLY A 122 4.08 5.70 -11.21
CA GLY A 122 3.23 6.74 -10.65
C GLY A 122 2.32 7.37 -11.69
N ASP A 123 2.85 7.65 -12.88
CA ASP A 123 2.08 8.24 -13.99
C ASP A 123 1.09 7.24 -14.59
N VAL A 124 1.45 5.96 -14.70
CA VAL A 124 0.48 4.89 -15.00
C VAL A 124 -0.67 4.89 -13.98
N MET A 125 -0.35 4.97 -12.68
CA MET A 125 -1.36 5.00 -11.63
C MET A 125 -2.23 6.25 -11.68
N PHE A 126 -1.66 7.41 -12.06
CA PHE A 126 -2.40 8.64 -12.28
C PHE A 126 -3.50 8.44 -13.34
N TYR A 127 -3.15 7.88 -14.51
CA TYR A 127 -4.12 7.68 -15.58
C TYR A 127 -5.16 6.60 -15.26
N ILE A 128 -4.77 5.47 -14.64
CA ILE A 128 -5.71 4.42 -14.21
C ILE A 128 -6.74 4.98 -13.24
N THR A 129 -6.27 5.74 -12.25
CA THR A 129 -7.10 6.24 -11.16
C THR A 129 -8.08 7.30 -11.66
N ASN A 130 -7.65 8.18 -12.55
CA ASN A 130 -8.53 9.18 -13.15
C ASN A 130 -9.53 8.57 -14.14
N LEU A 131 -9.15 7.53 -14.88
CA LEU A 131 -10.10 6.76 -15.68
C LEU A 131 -11.18 6.13 -14.78
N ALA A 132 -10.79 5.53 -13.66
CA ALA A 132 -11.73 4.99 -12.69
C ALA A 132 -12.69 6.07 -12.16
N THR A 133 -12.17 7.25 -11.80
CA THR A 133 -13.01 8.37 -11.35
C THR A 133 -14.01 8.82 -12.42
N LEU A 134 -13.57 8.97 -13.68
CA LEU A 134 -14.44 9.38 -14.80
C LEU A 134 -15.56 8.36 -15.08
N LEU A 135 -15.32 7.08 -14.76
CA LEU A 135 -16.28 5.99 -14.92
C LEU A 135 -17.11 5.69 -13.66
N GLY A 136 -16.91 6.45 -12.57
CA GLY A 136 -17.61 6.23 -11.30
C GLY A 136 -17.18 4.96 -10.57
N ILE A 137 -15.94 4.52 -10.74
CA ILE A 137 -15.37 3.30 -10.16
C ILE A 137 -14.51 3.65 -8.94
N ASP A 138 -14.78 2.99 -7.80
CA ASP A 138 -13.94 3.10 -6.61
C ASP A 138 -12.67 2.25 -6.77
N MET A 139 -11.50 2.88 -6.68
CA MET A 139 -10.22 2.17 -6.78
C MET A 139 -10.00 1.17 -5.64
N GLN A 140 -10.59 1.39 -4.46
CA GLN A 140 -10.54 0.42 -3.37
C GLN A 140 -11.23 -0.89 -3.76
N ASP A 141 -12.36 -0.82 -4.46
CA ASP A 141 -13.08 -1.99 -4.96
C ASP A 141 -12.29 -2.68 -6.08
N VAL A 142 -11.64 -1.92 -6.98
CA VAL A 142 -10.77 -2.48 -8.03
C VAL A 142 -9.66 -3.33 -7.42
N LEU A 143 -8.99 -2.80 -6.39
CA LEU A 143 -7.92 -3.51 -5.70
C LEU A 143 -8.43 -4.75 -4.96
N GLN A 144 -9.52 -4.62 -4.20
CA GLN A 144 -10.10 -5.72 -3.44
C GLN A 144 -10.54 -6.87 -4.36
N ASN A 145 -11.28 -6.54 -5.43
CA ASN A 145 -11.73 -7.51 -6.43
C ASN A 145 -10.55 -8.22 -7.12
N ASN A 146 -9.44 -7.51 -7.34
CA ASN A 146 -8.23 -8.12 -7.92
C ASN A 146 -7.61 -9.14 -6.96
N VAL A 147 -7.43 -8.76 -5.69
CA VAL A 147 -6.85 -9.62 -4.65
C VAL A 147 -7.72 -10.85 -4.42
N ASP A 148 -9.03 -10.69 -4.25
CA ASP A 148 -9.95 -11.82 -4.01
C ASP A 148 -9.91 -12.84 -5.16
N LYS A 149 -9.90 -12.33 -6.40
CA LYS A 149 -9.76 -13.15 -7.61
C LYS A 149 -8.42 -13.90 -7.63
N LEU A 150 -7.32 -13.24 -7.27
CA LEU A 150 -5.99 -13.84 -7.28
C LEU A 150 -5.83 -14.88 -6.15
N LEU A 151 -6.31 -14.59 -4.94
CA LEU A 151 -6.28 -15.52 -3.81
C LEU A 151 -7.14 -16.77 -4.07
N LYS A 152 -8.31 -16.59 -4.71
CA LYS A 152 -9.13 -17.73 -5.15
C LYS A 152 -8.39 -18.61 -6.16
N ARG A 153 -7.61 -18.01 -7.07
CA ARG A 153 -6.84 -18.75 -8.07
C ARG A 153 -5.58 -19.40 -7.48
N TYR A 154 -4.90 -18.68 -6.60
CA TYR A 154 -3.57 -19.01 -6.10
C TYR A 154 -3.57 -19.01 -4.56
N PRO A 155 -4.32 -19.92 -3.90
CA PRO A 155 -4.47 -19.91 -2.45
C PRO A 155 -3.14 -20.12 -1.70
N ASN A 156 -2.17 -20.78 -2.34
CA ASN A 156 -0.84 -21.06 -1.78
C ASN A 156 0.28 -20.34 -2.56
N GLY A 157 -0.05 -19.28 -3.31
CA GLY A 157 0.88 -18.60 -4.22
C GLY A 157 0.81 -19.13 -5.66
N PHE A 158 1.67 -18.59 -6.52
CA PHE A 158 1.64 -18.85 -7.96
C PHE A 158 1.87 -20.33 -8.30
N GLU A 159 1.00 -20.89 -9.14
CA GLU A 159 1.11 -22.24 -9.68
C GLU A 159 0.94 -22.19 -11.20
N LYS A 160 1.98 -22.63 -11.94
CA LYS A 160 2.00 -22.54 -13.42
C LYS A 160 0.79 -23.19 -14.07
N GLU A 161 0.37 -24.36 -13.58
CA GLU A 161 -0.77 -25.11 -14.10
C GLU A 161 -2.09 -24.32 -13.98
N LYS A 162 -2.31 -23.66 -12.83
CA LYS A 162 -3.48 -22.80 -12.61
C LYS A 162 -3.44 -21.52 -13.45
N SER A 163 -2.25 -21.09 -13.89
CA SER A 163 -2.10 -19.96 -14.82
C SER A 163 -2.45 -20.33 -16.26
N VAL A 164 -2.17 -21.57 -16.69
CA VAL A 164 -2.47 -22.05 -18.04
C VAL A 164 -3.98 -22.29 -18.20
N ASN A 165 -4.63 -22.83 -17.18
CA ASN A 165 -6.06 -23.21 -17.20
C ASN A 165 -6.99 -22.06 -16.78
N ARG A 166 -6.79 -20.87 -17.36
CA ARG A 166 -7.39 -19.60 -16.90
C ARG A 166 -8.90 -19.52 -17.02
#